data_AF-A0A1G8C1Q6-F1
#
_entry.id   AF-A0A1G8C1Q6-F1
#
_cell.length_a   1.000
_cell.length_b   1.000
_cell.length_c   1.000
_cell.angle_alpha   90.00
_cell.angle_beta   90.00
_cell.angle_gamma   90.00
#
_symmetry.space_group_name_H-M   'P 1'
#
loop_
_entity.id
_entity.type
_entity.pdbx_description
1 polymer ?
#
loop_
_entity_poly.entity_id
_entity_poly.type
_entity_poly.pdbx_seq_one_letter_code
_entity_poly.pdbx_strand_id
1 'polypeptide(L)'
;MSLFLSMAAFALAASISPGPVNLVSLSTGARHGLRVALRHVAGATLGFTLLLVLIGMGLHELLSLLPGLTVAIQWAGVAFLLYLAWRLAADDGSLQAGEGAPVASFMHGALMQWLNPKAWLAAIAGMGAFVADGEALLVWQFAAIYCVVCYLSLACWAYAGTCLQPYLQAPQRVRVFNRVLAGLLVASAGYLVLA
;
A
#
# COMPACT_ATOMS: atom_id res chain seq x y z
N MET A 1 -14.37 -16.94 18.22
CA MET A 1 -13.09 -16.87 17.47
C MET A 1 -11.99 -16.51 18.45
N SER A 2 -10.80 -17.11 18.36
CA SER A 2 -9.66 -16.66 19.17
C SER A 2 -9.27 -15.23 18.77
N LEU A 3 -8.81 -14.41 19.73
CA LEU A 3 -8.41 -13.02 19.48
C LEU A 3 -7.43 -12.89 18.30
N PHE A 4 -6.45 -13.79 18.24
CA PHE A 4 -5.47 -13.90 17.15
C PHE A 4 -6.11 -14.12 15.77
N LEU A 5 -7.17 -14.92 15.69
CA LEU A 5 -7.89 -15.16 14.44
C LEU A 5 -8.66 -13.90 14.01
N SER A 6 -9.26 -13.17 14.95
CA SER A 6 -9.92 -11.89 14.67
C SER A 6 -8.94 -10.83 14.18
N MET A 7 -7.77 -10.72 14.82
CA MET A 7 -6.68 -9.85 14.38
C MET A 7 -6.20 -10.19 12.96
N ALA A 8 -5.97 -11.47 12.68
CA ALA A 8 -5.54 -11.93 11.36
C ALA A 8 -6.60 -11.70 10.28
N ALA A 9 -7.88 -11.96 10.59
CA ALA A 9 -8.99 -11.72 9.67
C ALA A 9 -9.15 -10.23 9.34
N PHE A 10 -9.06 -9.35 10.34
CA PHE A 10 -9.06 -7.91 10.13
C PHE A 10 -7.88 -7.48 9.26
N ALA A 11 -6.67 -7.90 9.62
CA ALA A 11 -5.46 -7.57 8.88
C ALA A 11 -5.56 -8.03 7.42
N LEU A 12 -6.13 -9.21 7.17
CA LEU A 12 -6.32 -9.73 5.83
C LEU A 12 -7.31 -8.87 5.04
N ALA A 13 -8.51 -8.64 5.59
CA ALA A 13 -9.54 -7.84 4.93
C ALA A 13 -9.03 -6.44 4.58
N ALA A 14 -8.35 -5.79 5.53
CA ALA A 14 -7.78 -4.46 5.34
C ALA A 14 -6.60 -4.47 4.36
N SER A 15 -5.76 -5.50 4.33
CA SER A 15 -4.57 -5.54 3.46
C SER A 15 -4.89 -5.94 2.03
N ILE A 16 -5.63 -7.03 1.85
CA ILE A 16 -5.89 -7.66 0.53
C ILE A 16 -6.76 -6.79 -0.36
N SER A 17 -7.64 -5.98 0.23
CA SER A 17 -8.55 -5.10 -0.51
C SER A 17 -7.78 -4.19 -1.47
N PRO A 18 -8.27 -3.95 -2.70
CA PRO A 18 -7.58 -3.12 -3.68
C PRO A 18 -7.31 -1.73 -3.11
N GLY A 19 -6.13 -1.20 -3.41
CA GLY A 19 -5.67 0.11 -2.95
C GLY A 19 -4.36 0.48 -3.61
N PRO A 20 -3.84 1.70 -3.41
CA PRO A 20 -2.72 2.21 -4.19
C PRO A 20 -1.47 1.32 -4.19
N VAL A 21 -1.04 0.87 -3.00
CA VAL A 21 0.14 0.02 -2.83
C VAL A 21 -0.06 -1.36 -3.47
N ASN A 22 -1.29 -1.90 -3.42
CA ASN A 22 -1.64 -3.16 -4.08
C ASN A 22 -1.54 -3.03 -5.61
N LEU A 23 -2.07 -1.94 -6.17
CA LEU A 23 -2.03 -1.67 -7.61
C LEU A 23 -0.60 -1.45 -8.13
N VAL A 24 0.24 -0.77 -7.35
CA VAL A 24 1.67 -0.60 -7.70
C VAL A 24 2.44 -1.93 -7.57
N SER A 25 2.12 -2.76 -6.58
CA SER A 25 2.69 -4.11 -6.47
C SER A 25 2.30 -4.99 -7.67
N LEU A 26 1.03 -4.96 -8.08
CA LEU A 26 0.51 -5.63 -9.27
C LEU A 26 1.22 -5.13 -10.54
N SER A 27 1.30 -3.81 -10.75
CA SER A 27 1.95 -3.25 -11.94
C SER A 27 3.44 -3.57 -11.99
N THR A 28 4.10 -3.55 -10.83
CA THR A 28 5.52 -3.87 -10.72
C THR A 28 5.76 -5.33 -11.07
N GLY A 29 4.95 -6.25 -10.53
CA GLY A 29 5.04 -7.68 -10.86
C GLY A 29 4.82 -7.93 -12.36
N ALA A 30 3.83 -7.25 -12.95
CA ALA A 30 3.51 -7.36 -14.37
C ALA A 30 4.63 -6.89 -15.32
N ARG A 31 5.46 -5.95 -14.88
CA ARG A 31 6.51 -5.32 -15.72
C ARG A 31 7.90 -5.84 -15.45
N HIS A 32 8.25 -5.96 -14.17
CA HIS A 32 9.61 -6.22 -13.70
C HIS A 32 9.74 -7.59 -13.02
N GLY A 33 8.65 -8.36 -12.99
CA GLY A 33 8.58 -9.68 -12.37
C GLY A 33 8.55 -9.65 -10.84
N LEU A 34 8.35 -10.83 -10.27
CA LEU A 34 8.09 -11.01 -8.85
C LEU A 34 9.24 -10.50 -7.96
N ARG A 35 10.50 -10.79 -8.32
CA ARG A 35 11.66 -10.45 -7.48
C ARG A 35 11.78 -8.94 -7.23
N VAL A 36 11.52 -8.11 -8.23
CA VAL A 36 11.54 -6.65 -8.10
C VAL A 36 10.33 -6.18 -7.29
N ALA A 37 9.15 -6.72 -7.58
CA ALA A 37 7.93 -6.39 -6.83
C ALA A 37 8.06 -6.71 -5.33
N LEU A 38 8.67 -7.83 -4.96
CA LEU A 38 8.86 -8.20 -3.55
C LEU A 38 9.73 -7.21 -2.77
N ARG A 39 10.65 -6.47 -3.42
CA ARG A 39 11.41 -5.39 -2.75
C ARG A 39 10.50 -4.24 -2.32
N HIS A 40 9.58 -3.85 -3.20
CA HIS A 40 8.56 -2.85 -2.89
C HIS A 40 7.60 -3.35 -1.81
N VAL A 41 7.13 -4.61 -1.92
CA VAL A 41 6.25 -5.24 -0.92
C VAL A 41 6.91 -5.26 0.47
N ALA A 42 8.18 -5.64 0.56
CA ALA A 42 8.91 -5.64 1.83
C ALA A 42 9.00 -4.23 2.42
N GLY A 43 9.30 -3.22 1.60
CA GLY A 43 9.32 -1.82 2.00
C GLY A 43 7.99 -1.32 2.52
N ALA A 44 6.91 -1.57 1.78
CA ALA A 44 5.57 -1.20 2.16
C ALA A 44 5.13 -1.90 3.45
N THR A 45 5.40 -3.20 3.58
CA THR A 45 5.07 -3.97 4.78
C THR A 45 5.80 -3.42 6.00
N LEU A 46 7.13 -3.25 5.94
CA LEU A 46 7.89 -2.75 7.09
C LEU A 46 7.55 -1.30 7.42
N GLY A 47 7.31 -0.46 6.41
CA GLY A 47 6.79 0.89 6.60
C GLY A 47 5.44 0.89 7.32
N PHE A 48 4.54 -0.04 6.96
CA PHE A 48 3.25 -0.21 7.64
C PHE A 48 3.40 -0.69 9.07
N THR A 49 4.22 -1.71 9.31
CA THR A 49 4.46 -2.27 10.64
C THR A 49 5.02 -1.20 11.58
N LEU A 50 5.93 -0.36 11.10
CA LEU A 50 6.43 0.78 11.86
C LEU A 50 5.31 1.77 12.20
N LEU A 51 4.50 2.16 11.21
CA LEU A 51 3.35 3.05 11.43
C LEU A 51 2.40 2.46 12.48
N LEU A 52 2.11 1.16 12.38
CA LEU A 52 1.22 0.43 13.27
C LEU A 52 1.74 0.47 14.73
N VAL A 53 3.03 0.16 14.94
CA VAL A 53 3.66 0.26 16.27
C VAL A 53 3.61 1.69 16.81
N LEU A 54 3.91 2.71 15.99
CA LEU A 54 3.85 4.10 16.41
C LEU A 54 2.43 4.52 16.83
N ILE A 55 1.40 4.10 16.10
CA ILE A 55 0.00 4.33 16.48
C ILE A 55 -0.32 3.67 17.82
N GLY A 56 0.11 2.41 18.02
CA GLY A 56 -0.06 1.70 19.29
C GLY A 56 0.69 2.32 20.46
N MET A 57 1.76 3.09 20.20
CA MET A 57 2.51 3.86 21.18
C MET A 57 1.95 5.27 21.42
N GLY A 58 0.79 5.62 20.86
CA GLY A 58 0.11 6.90 21.10
C GLY A 58 0.34 7.98 20.04
N LEU A 59 0.93 7.66 18.88
CA LEU A 59 1.04 8.62 17.77
C LEU A 59 -0.35 9.16 17.34
N HIS A 60 -1.41 8.36 17.48
CA HIS A 60 -2.77 8.81 17.17
C HIS A 60 -3.24 9.94 18.09
N GLU A 61 -2.90 9.91 19.38
CA GLU A 61 -3.22 10.99 20.32
C GLU A 61 -2.47 12.28 19.96
N LEU A 62 -1.21 12.16 19.49
CA LEU A 62 -0.49 13.33 19.00
C LEU A 62 -1.14 13.94 17.74
N LEU A 63 -1.69 13.11 16.86
CA LEU A 63 -2.39 13.57 15.66
C LEU A 63 -3.75 14.21 15.96
N SER A 64 -4.43 13.81 17.05
CA SER A 64 -5.67 14.47 17.47
C SER A 64 -5.43 15.89 17.99
N LEU A 65 -4.22 16.16 18.53
CA LEU A 65 -3.78 17.50 18.93
C LEU A 65 -3.36 18.38 17.74
N LEU A 66 -3.02 17.78 16.59
CA LEU A 66 -2.53 18.46 15.39
C LEU A 66 -3.35 18.09 14.15
N PRO A 67 -4.63 18.51 14.06
CA PRO A 67 -5.50 18.15 12.94
C PRO A 67 -4.95 18.59 11.57
N GLY A 68 -4.17 19.69 11.53
CA GLY A 68 -3.52 20.16 10.33
C GLY A 68 -2.48 19.18 9.75
N LEU A 69 -1.83 18.36 10.59
CA LEU A 69 -0.87 17.35 10.13
C LEU A 69 -1.58 16.19 9.41
N THR A 70 -2.72 15.75 9.94
CA THR A 70 -3.56 14.73 9.30
C THR A 70 -4.04 15.19 7.92
N VAL A 71 -4.50 16.44 7.82
CA VAL A 71 -4.90 17.05 6.54
C VAL A 71 -3.71 17.15 5.58
N ALA A 72 -2.53 17.54 6.07
CA ALA A 72 -1.32 17.61 5.24
C ALA A 72 -0.91 16.24 4.70
N ILE A 73 -0.96 15.18 5.53
CA ILE A 73 -0.67 13.80 5.11
C ILE A 73 -1.69 13.33 4.06
N GLN A 74 -2.97 13.63 4.25
CA GLN A 74 -4.04 13.29 3.29
C GLN A 74 -3.78 13.95 1.93
N TRP A 75 -3.52 15.27 1.89
CA TRP A 75 -3.24 15.97 0.64
C TRP A 75 -1.92 15.55 -0.01
N ALA A 76 -0.87 15.27 0.78
CA ALA A 76 0.37 14.70 0.27
C ALA A 76 0.14 13.32 -0.37
N GLY A 77 -0.71 12.49 0.24
CA GLY A 77 -1.17 11.22 -0.32
C GLY A 77 -1.91 11.41 -1.64
N VAL A 78 -2.90 12.31 -1.70
CA VAL A 78 -3.64 12.64 -2.93
C VAL A 78 -2.69 13.09 -4.05
N ALA A 79 -1.79 14.04 -3.76
CA ALA A 79 -0.81 14.53 -4.73
C ALA A 79 0.09 13.41 -5.24
N PHE A 80 0.55 12.53 -4.35
CA PHE A 80 1.39 11.39 -4.71
C PHE A 80 0.64 10.36 -5.58
N LEU A 81 -0.63 10.07 -5.28
CA LEU A 81 -1.46 9.17 -6.08
C LEU A 81 -1.71 9.73 -7.48
N LEU A 82 -2.01 11.02 -7.59
CA LEU A 82 -2.19 11.70 -8.87
C LEU A 82 -0.88 11.70 -9.67
N TYR A 83 0.26 11.92 -9.02
CA TYR A 83 1.58 11.80 -9.64
C TYR A 83 1.82 10.39 -10.20
N LEU A 84 1.52 9.34 -9.44
CA LEU A 84 1.65 7.95 -9.92
C LEU A 84 0.67 7.62 -11.05
N ALA A 85 -0.58 8.09 -10.94
CA ALA A 85 -1.59 7.90 -11.98
C ALA A 85 -1.16 8.56 -13.29
N TRP A 86 -0.66 9.80 -13.23
CA TRP A 86 -0.11 10.49 -14.39
C TRP A 86 1.06 9.71 -15.00
N ARG A 87 1.98 9.23 -14.17
CA ARG A 87 3.14 8.45 -14.62
C ARG A 87 2.74 7.15 -15.32
N LEU A 88 1.73 6.44 -14.81
CA LEU A 88 1.16 5.25 -15.45
C LEU A 88 0.43 5.59 -16.75
N ALA A 89 -0.32 6.68 -16.78
CA ALA A 89 -1.07 7.11 -17.96
C ALA A 89 -0.17 7.61 -19.10
N ALA A 90 0.96 8.25 -18.74
CA ALA A 90 1.97 8.77 -19.67
C ALA A 90 2.95 7.71 -20.19
N ASP A 91 2.91 6.50 -19.62
CA ASP A 91 3.78 5.39 -20.03
C ASP A 91 3.47 4.92 -21.46
N ASP A 92 4.50 4.75 -22.26
CA ASP A 92 4.42 4.42 -23.69
C ASP A 92 4.17 2.93 -23.96
N GLY A 93 4.19 2.09 -22.91
CA GLY A 93 4.05 0.65 -22.97
C GLY A 93 5.30 -0.08 -23.45
N SER A 94 6.44 0.61 -23.60
CA SER A 94 7.69 -0.04 -23.95
C SER A 94 8.14 -0.95 -22.80
N LEU A 95 8.46 -2.20 -23.15
CA LEU A 95 9.02 -3.17 -22.21
C LEU A 95 10.56 -3.09 -22.17
N GLN A 96 11.16 -2.27 -23.03
CA GLN A 96 12.58 -1.94 -22.91
C GLN A 96 12.73 -1.05 -21.69
N ALA A 97 13.51 -1.50 -20.71
CA ALA A 97 13.81 -0.76 -19.50
C ALA A 97 14.48 0.57 -19.87
N GLY A 98 13.68 1.63 -20.04
CA GLY A 98 14.20 2.98 -20.15
C GLY A 98 14.93 3.33 -18.85
N GLU A 99 16.21 3.67 -18.97
CA GLU A 99 17.00 4.27 -17.90
C GLU A 99 16.27 5.51 -17.38
N GLY A 100 15.72 5.45 -16.17
CA GLY A 100 15.08 6.60 -15.53
C GLY A 100 13.70 6.35 -14.91
N ALA A 101 13.07 5.19 -15.12
CA ALA A 101 11.88 4.86 -14.37
C ALA A 101 12.24 4.49 -12.92
N PRO A 102 11.71 5.16 -11.85
CA PRO A 102 11.89 4.70 -10.48
C PRO A 102 11.43 3.24 -10.37
N VAL A 103 12.44 2.36 -10.32
CA VAL A 103 12.29 0.94 -10.08
C VAL A 103 11.66 0.83 -8.70
N ALA A 104 10.57 0.06 -8.61
CA ALA A 104 9.88 -0.22 -7.37
C ALA A 104 10.88 -0.71 -6.32
N SER A 105 11.30 0.22 -5.46
CA SER A 105 12.34 0.00 -4.47
C SER A 105 11.71 -0.18 -3.10
N PHE A 106 12.50 -0.68 -2.17
CA PHE A 106 12.12 -0.77 -0.76
C PHE A 106 11.65 0.60 -0.23
N MET A 107 12.44 1.65 -0.46
CA MET A 107 12.11 2.99 0.04
C MET A 107 10.85 3.54 -0.61
N HIS A 108 10.64 3.26 -1.90
CA HIS A 108 9.42 3.65 -2.60
C HIS A 108 8.18 2.98 -1.98
N GLY A 109 8.27 1.69 -1.62
CA GLY A 109 7.21 0.98 -0.91
C GLY A 109 6.91 1.58 0.46
N ALA A 110 7.94 1.83 1.26
CA ALA A 110 7.79 2.40 2.61
C ALA A 110 7.13 3.80 2.57
N LEU A 111 7.64 4.69 1.72
CA LEU A 111 7.09 6.04 1.55
C LEU A 111 5.64 5.99 1.04
N MET A 112 5.36 5.15 0.05
CA MET A 112 4.02 5.01 -0.48
C MET A 112 3.03 4.49 0.57
N GLN A 113 3.47 3.57 1.45
CA GLN A 113 2.64 3.09 2.53
C GLN A 113 2.30 4.20 3.53
N TRP A 114 3.26 5.07 3.84
CA TRP A 114 3.04 6.22 4.74
C TRP A 114 2.17 7.31 4.11
N LEU A 115 2.22 7.46 2.79
CA LEU A 115 1.33 8.35 2.05
C LEU A 115 -0.04 7.71 1.74
N ASN A 116 -0.24 6.45 2.11
CA ASN A 116 -1.48 5.72 1.85
C ASN A 116 -2.46 5.90 3.02
N PRO A 117 -3.50 6.73 2.92
CA PRO A 117 -4.49 6.92 3.98
C PRO A 117 -5.25 5.64 4.36
N LYS A 118 -5.37 4.66 3.45
CA LYS A 118 -5.91 3.33 3.79
C LYS A 118 -5.06 2.65 4.87
N ALA A 119 -3.74 2.84 4.83
CA ALA A 119 -2.84 2.31 5.85
C ALA A 119 -3.12 2.98 7.20
N TRP A 120 -3.21 4.31 7.24
CA TRP A 120 -3.53 5.04 8.48
C TRP A 120 -4.88 4.62 9.08
N LEU A 121 -5.93 4.56 8.26
CA LEU A 121 -7.25 4.11 8.71
C LEU A 121 -7.21 2.70 9.28
N ALA A 122 -6.52 1.76 8.61
CA ALA A 122 -6.38 0.40 9.08
C ALA A 122 -5.57 0.30 10.37
N ALA A 123 -4.50 1.10 10.52
CA ALA A 123 -3.68 1.13 11.72
C ALA A 123 -4.45 1.66 12.93
N ILE A 124 -5.16 2.79 12.76
CA ILE A 124 -5.99 3.40 13.82
C ILE A 124 -7.14 2.47 14.21
N ALA A 125 -7.90 1.97 13.24
CA ALA A 125 -9.03 1.08 13.51
C ALA A 125 -8.59 -0.25 14.14
N GLY A 126 -7.49 -0.83 13.64
CA GLY A 126 -6.95 -2.08 14.17
C GLY A 126 -6.44 -1.93 15.60
N MET A 127 -5.66 -0.88 15.87
CA MET A 127 -5.16 -0.62 17.23
C MET A 127 -6.31 -0.31 18.19
N GLY A 128 -7.28 0.51 17.80
CA GLY A 128 -8.45 0.79 18.63
C GLY A 128 -9.30 -0.45 18.93
N ALA A 129 -9.43 -1.37 17.97
CA ALA A 129 -10.25 -2.57 18.12
C ALA A 129 -9.58 -3.68 18.95
N PHE A 130 -8.25 -3.84 18.86
CA PHE A 130 -7.54 -4.98 19.42
C PHE A 130 -6.53 -4.63 20.51
N VAL A 131 -6.21 -3.35 20.69
CA VAL A 131 -5.18 -2.85 21.61
C VAL A 131 -5.69 -1.61 22.35
N ALA A 132 -6.95 -1.64 22.79
CA ALA A 132 -7.64 -0.48 23.37
C ALA A 132 -6.94 0.09 24.62
N ASP A 133 -6.35 -0.77 25.45
CA ASP A 133 -5.67 -0.35 26.69
C ASP A 133 -4.18 0.04 26.48
N GLY A 134 -3.70 0.04 25.23
CA GLY A 134 -2.31 0.39 24.91
C GLY A 134 -1.27 -0.59 25.44
N GLU A 135 -1.66 -1.81 25.79
CA GLU A 135 -0.74 -2.81 26.34
C GLU A 135 0.36 -3.14 25.32
N ALA A 136 1.62 -2.90 25.71
CA ALA A 136 2.76 -3.04 24.81
C ALA A 136 2.87 -4.44 24.18
N LEU A 137 2.53 -5.49 24.94
CA LEU A 137 2.54 -6.86 24.42
C LEU A 137 1.52 -7.05 23.29
N LEU A 138 0.30 -6.52 23.44
CA LEU A 138 -0.74 -6.60 22.42
C LEU A 138 -0.37 -5.78 21.18
N VAL A 139 0.28 -4.61 21.34
CA VAL A 139 0.82 -3.82 20.22
C VAL A 139 1.77 -4.67 19.37
N TRP A 140 2.76 -5.30 20.00
CA TRP A 140 3.75 -6.11 19.29
C TRP A 140 3.15 -7.38 18.68
N GLN A 141 2.23 -8.04 19.37
CA GLN A 141 1.53 -9.21 18.85
C GLN A 141 0.70 -8.86 17.62
N PHE A 142 -0.10 -7.80 17.69
CA PHE A 142 -0.91 -7.35 16.56
C PHE A 142 -0.02 -6.92 15.39
N ALA A 143 1.04 -6.16 15.66
CA ALA A 143 2.00 -5.74 14.64
C ALA A 143 2.68 -6.93 13.95
N ALA A 144 3.07 -7.97 14.69
CA ALA A 144 3.69 -9.17 14.12
C ALA A 144 2.70 -9.93 13.20
N ILE A 145 1.46 -10.14 13.64
CA ILE A 145 0.42 -10.80 12.84
C ILE A 145 0.15 -9.99 11.58
N TYR A 146 -0.05 -8.68 11.73
CA TYR A 146 -0.36 -7.80 10.62
C TYR A 146 0.81 -7.75 9.63
N CYS A 147 2.06 -7.69 10.10
CA CYS A 147 3.25 -7.73 9.24
C CYS A 147 3.23 -8.95 8.30
N VAL A 148 2.99 -10.14 8.84
CA VAL A 148 2.93 -11.39 8.04
C VAL A 148 1.77 -11.34 7.06
N VAL A 149 0.56 -11.00 7.53
CA VAL A 149 -0.64 -10.98 6.69
C VAL A 149 -0.55 -9.92 5.58
N CYS A 150 -0.02 -8.74 5.90
CA CYS A 150 0.19 -7.65 4.95
C CYS A 150 1.21 -8.04 3.88
N TYR A 151 2.34 -8.62 4.28
CA TYR A 151 3.36 -9.11 3.34
C TYR A 151 2.77 -10.12 2.38
N LEU A 152 2.06 -11.14 2.89
CA LEU A 152 1.44 -12.17 2.06
C LEU A 152 0.38 -11.58 1.12
N SER A 153 -0.45 -10.66 1.62
CA SER A 153 -1.48 -10.00 0.82
C SER A 153 -0.88 -9.21 -0.34
N LEU A 154 0.14 -8.38 -0.07
CA LEU A 154 0.84 -7.60 -1.07
C LEU A 154 1.63 -8.50 -2.04
N ALA A 155 2.23 -9.58 -1.54
CA ALA A 155 2.91 -10.57 -2.36
C ALA A 155 1.94 -11.29 -3.31
N CYS A 156 0.69 -11.56 -2.90
CA CYS A 156 -0.35 -12.09 -3.78
C CYS A 156 -0.65 -11.13 -4.94
N TRP A 157 -0.74 -9.83 -4.69
CA TRP A 157 -0.89 -8.83 -5.75
C TRP A 157 0.32 -8.78 -6.68
N ALA A 158 1.54 -8.79 -6.14
CA ALA A 158 2.77 -8.85 -6.92
C ALA A 158 2.86 -10.13 -7.79
N TYR A 159 2.46 -11.27 -7.23
CA TYR A 159 2.41 -12.55 -7.93
C TYR A 159 1.36 -12.55 -9.03
N ALA A 160 0.14 -12.09 -8.75
CA ALA A 160 -0.91 -11.92 -9.75
C ALA A 160 -0.44 -11.04 -10.92
N GLY A 161 0.29 -9.97 -10.61
CA GLY A 161 0.92 -9.11 -11.61
C GLY A 161 1.90 -9.89 -12.49
N THR A 162 2.78 -10.67 -11.86
CA THR A 162 3.77 -11.51 -12.57
C THR A 162 3.08 -12.55 -13.47
N CYS A 163 1.97 -13.14 -13.04
CA CYS A 163 1.18 -14.05 -13.88
C CYS A 163 0.56 -13.36 -15.10
N LEU A 164 0.33 -12.03 -15.05
CA LEU A 164 -0.14 -11.25 -16.19
C LEU A 164 0.98 -10.90 -17.19
N GLN A 165 2.24 -11.04 -16.79
CA GLN A 165 3.40 -10.66 -17.62
C GLN A 165 3.40 -11.31 -19.02
N PRO A 166 3.11 -12.62 -19.21
CA PRO A 166 3.05 -13.23 -20.54
C PRO A 166 1.95 -12.64 -21.44
N TYR A 167 0.88 -12.11 -20.86
CA TYR A 167 -0.24 -11.52 -21.60
C TYR A 167 0.03 -10.06 -21.99
N LEU A 168 0.99 -9.41 -21.33
CA LEU A 168 1.38 -8.01 -21.48
C LEU A 168 2.64 -7.81 -22.32
N GLN A 169 2.88 -8.69 -23.31
CA GLN A 169 4.05 -8.58 -24.20
C GLN A 169 3.91 -7.49 -25.28
N ALA A 170 2.68 -7.06 -25.59
CA ALA A 170 2.43 -6.03 -26.59
C ALA A 170 2.32 -4.64 -25.95
N PRO A 171 3.04 -3.61 -26.45
CA PRO A 171 2.99 -2.25 -25.88
C PRO A 171 1.59 -1.67 -25.76
N GLN A 172 0.70 -1.98 -26.70
CA GLN A 172 -0.70 -1.56 -26.64
C GLN A 172 -1.43 -2.12 -25.41
N ARG A 173 -1.18 -3.39 -25.06
CA ARG A 173 -1.81 -4.05 -23.90
C ARG A 173 -1.26 -3.48 -22.59
N VAL A 174 0.04 -3.20 -22.53
CA VAL A 174 0.67 -2.53 -21.38
C VAL A 174 0.06 -1.14 -21.18
N ARG A 175 -0.12 -0.35 -22.25
CA ARG A 175 -0.77 0.97 -22.15
C ARG A 175 -2.19 0.90 -21.62
N VAL A 176 -3.02 -0.03 -22.13
CA VAL A 176 -4.38 -0.22 -21.64
C VAL A 176 -4.37 -0.59 -20.16
N PHE A 177 -3.52 -1.55 -19.78
CA PHE A 177 -3.36 -1.97 -18.39
C PHE A 177 -2.97 -0.80 -17.48
N ASN A 178 -1.97 0.01 -17.84
CA ASN A 178 -1.56 1.15 -17.04
C ASN A 178 -2.67 2.21 -16.94
N ARG A 179 -3.41 2.47 -18.02
CA ARG A 179 -4.50 3.46 -18.02
C ARG A 179 -5.64 3.03 -17.10
N VAL A 180 -5.95 1.73 -17.07
CA VAL A 180 -6.92 1.17 -16.11
C VAL A 180 -6.41 1.39 -14.68
N LEU A 181 -5.15 1.06 -14.40
CA LEU A 181 -4.55 1.29 -13.08
C LEU A 181 -4.50 2.77 -12.69
N ALA A 182 -4.15 3.65 -13.62
CA ALA A 182 -4.17 5.10 -13.42
C ALA A 182 -5.58 5.57 -13.07
N GLY A 183 -6.61 5.09 -13.79
CA GLY A 183 -8.00 5.38 -13.47
C GLY A 183 -8.39 4.92 -12.07
N LEU A 184 -7.96 3.73 -11.65
CA LEU A 184 -8.20 3.23 -10.29
C LEU A 184 -7.47 4.04 -9.20
N LEU A 185 -6.27 4.53 -9.49
CA LEU A 185 -5.53 5.42 -8.58
C LEU A 185 -6.20 6.79 -8.47
N VAL A 186 -6.67 7.37 -9.59
CA VAL A 186 -7.45 8.62 -9.59
C VAL A 186 -8.76 8.43 -8.82
N ALA A 187 -9.47 7.33 -9.03
CA ALA A 187 -10.68 7.02 -8.28
C ALA A 187 -10.39 6.89 -6.77
N SER A 188 -9.28 6.26 -6.41
CA SER A 188 -8.83 6.18 -5.01
C SER A 188 -8.52 7.56 -4.44
N ALA A 189 -7.81 8.42 -5.19
CA ALA A 189 -7.52 9.79 -4.78
C ALA A 189 -8.80 10.64 -4.63
N GLY A 190 -9.77 10.48 -5.55
CA GLY A 190 -11.07 11.16 -5.48
C GLY A 190 -11.89 10.71 -4.26
N TYR A 191 -11.94 9.40 -3.99
CA TYR A 191 -12.56 8.89 -2.77
C TYR A 191 -11.96 9.51 -1.52
N LEU A 192 -10.63 9.68 -1.47
CA LEU A 192 -9.94 10.28 -0.33
C LEU A 192 -10.21 11.76 -0.12
N VAL A 193 -10.61 12.51 -1.15
CA VAL A 193 -11.01 13.92 -1.02
C VAL A 193 -12.47 14.03 -0.59
N LEU A 194 -13.30 13.04 -0.90
CA LEU A 194 -14.74 13.03 -0.64
C LEU A 194 -15.13 12.35 0.68
N ALA A 195 -14.26 11.49 1.22
CA ALA A 195 -14.44 10.77 2.49
C ALA A 195 -13.95 11.59 3.68
#